data_AF-A0A9D0Q3M4-F1
#
_entry.id   AF-A0A9D0Q3M4-F1
#
_cell.length_a   1.000
_cell.length_b   1.000
_cell.length_c   1.000
_cell.angle_alpha   90.00
_cell.angle_beta   90.00
_cell.angle_gamma   90.00
#
_symmetry.space_group_name_H-M   'P 1'
#
loop_
_entity.id
_entity.type
_entity.pdbx_description
1 polymer ?
#
loop_
_entity_poly.entity_id
_entity_poly.type
_entity_poly.pdbx_seq_one_letter_code
_entity_poly.pdbx_strand_id
1 'polypeptide(L)'
;MARFISIKKYGLHIQWLVFLLSTFFIALAVSWMMLAKVNFAYPLLYDYAGIGDNIVVFASKNKIKPDFDQSSRAEHLALFSGIVTSLHQHGEGLAELTYHTKKGTEISLLTNAEILHLQDVANLYDKMKWLAWGALFIWLGSVVIQRRSQVDVFTVSLLPYVFALPLIILAVLAIGAEKIFYKLHTLVFPDGHQWFFYYEESLMSMMMKAPDLFAYIAVMLVFLAIFFTTGIFWVYRRYQ
;
A
#
# COMPACT_ATOMS: atom_id res chain seq x y z
N MET A 1 -7.25 -25.47 40.66
CA MET A 1 -7.77 -25.98 39.37
C MET A 1 -8.29 -24.85 38.46
N ALA A 2 -9.14 -23.94 38.92
CA ALA A 2 -9.68 -22.81 38.12
C ALA A 2 -8.61 -21.86 37.51
N ARG A 3 -7.54 -21.57 38.24
CA ARG A 3 -6.43 -20.70 37.77
C ARG A 3 -5.66 -21.32 36.60
N PHE A 4 -5.50 -22.65 36.58
CA PHE A 4 -4.80 -23.38 35.51
C PHE A 4 -5.65 -23.50 34.23
N ILE A 5 -6.97 -23.62 34.39
CA ILE A 5 -7.94 -23.62 33.27
C ILE A 5 -8.01 -22.22 32.63
N SER A 6 -8.01 -21.18 33.47
CA SER A 6 -8.00 -19.78 33.03
C SER A 6 -6.75 -19.43 32.20
N ILE A 7 -5.55 -19.83 32.66
CA ILE A 7 -4.28 -19.60 31.94
C ILE A 7 -4.27 -20.31 30.57
N LYS A 8 -4.78 -21.54 30.47
CA LYS A 8 -4.92 -22.25 29.18
C LYS A 8 -5.87 -21.53 28.21
N LYS A 9 -6.97 -20.96 28.72
CA LYS A 9 -7.95 -20.22 27.91
C LYS A 9 -7.38 -18.91 27.36
N TYR A 10 -6.67 -18.12 28.18
CA TYR A 10 -6.03 -16.89 27.71
C TYR A 10 -4.90 -17.17 26.71
N GLY A 11 -4.11 -18.22 26.92
CA GLY A 11 -3.07 -18.64 25.97
C GLY A 11 -3.64 -18.97 24.58
N LEU A 12 -4.82 -19.59 24.52
CA LEU A 12 -5.52 -19.89 23.27
C LEU A 12 -5.97 -18.62 22.52
N HIS A 13 -6.55 -17.64 23.24
CA HIS A 13 -6.97 -16.37 22.63
C HIS A 13 -5.80 -15.57 22.07
N ILE A 14 -4.65 -15.59 22.75
CA ILE A 14 -3.43 -14.93 22.28
C ILE A 14 -2.88 -15.64 21.03
N GLN A 15 -2.79 -16.98 21.04
CA GLN A 15 -2.33 -17.73 19.87
C GLN A 15 -3.20 -17.50 18.64
N TRP A 16 -4.53 -17.46 18.84
CA TRP A 16 -5.47 -17.14 17.79
C TRP A 16 -5.27 -15.72 17.28
N LEU A 17 -5.19 -14.72 18.16
CA LEU A 17 -4.93 -13.33 17.78
C LEU A 17 -3.63 -13.20 16.97
N VAL A 18 -2.56 -13.87 17.39
CA VAL A 18 -1.27 -13.89 16.66
C VAL A 18 -1.43 -14.49 15.27
N PHE A 19 -2.11 -15.63 15.15
CA PHE A 19 -2.38 -16.27 13.86
C PHE A 19 -3.19 -15.36 12.93
N LEU A 20 -4.25 -14.74 13.46
CA LEU A 20 -5.12 -13.85 12.70
C LEU A 20 -4.39 -12.61 12.19
N LEU A 21 -3.70 -11.89 13.09
CA LEU A 21 -2.97 -10.68 12.74
C LEU A 21 -1.86 -10.99 11.73
N SER A 22 -1.06 -12.04 11.98
CA SER A 22 0.00 -12.43 11.04
C SER A 22 -0.56 -12.88 9.69
N THR A 23 -1.71 -13.57 9.65
CA THR A 23 -2.42 -13.91 8.40
C THR A 23 -2.80 -12.65 7.63
N PHE A 24 -3.40 -11.66 8.30
CA PHE A 24 -3.81 -10.41 7.67
C PHE A 24 -2.61 -9.60 7.14
N PHE A 25 -1.51 -9.53 7.90
CA PHE A 25 -0.27 -8.88 7.44
C PHE A 25 0.34 -9.57 6.22
N ILE A 26 0.37 -10.91 6.19
CA ILE A 26 0.83 -11.65 5.01
C ILE A 26 -0.11 -11.41 3.83
N ALA A 27 -1.43 -11.40 4.06
CA ALA A 27 -2.41 -11.11 3.02
C ALA A 27 -2.25 -9.71 2.44
N LEU A 28 -1.96 -8.69 3.27
CA LEU A 28 -1.61 -7.34 2.81
C LEU A 28 -0.33 -7.35 1.96
N ALA A 29 0.72 -8.05 2.39
CA ALA A 29 1.97 -8.14 1.64
C ALA A 29 1.77 -8.80 0.26
N VAL A 30 1.03 -9.91 0.20
CA VAL A 30 0.68 -10.58 -1.06
C VAL A 30 -0.17 -9.67 -1.95
N SER A 31 -1.15 -8.97 -1.37
CA SER A 31 -2.00 -8.03 -2.09
C SER A 31 -1.19 -6.90 -2.72
N TRP A 32 -0.23 -6.34 -1.98
CA TRP A 32 0.69 -5.32 -2.48
C TRP A 32 1.48 -5.85 -3.68
N MET A 33 2.10 -7.02 -3.55
CA MET A 33 2.88 -7.63 -4.64
C MET A 33 2.04 -7.87 -5.90
N MET A 34 0.78 -8.28 -5.74
CA MET A 34 -0.12 -8.49 -6.87
C MET A 34 -0.53 -7.18 -7.54
N LEU A 35 -0.86 -6.15 -6.75
CA LEU A 35 -1.20 -4.84 -7.30
C LEU A 35 0.00 -4.20 -8.00
N ALA A 36 1.20 -4.30 -7.42
CA ALA A 36 2.42 -3.77 -8.03
C ALA A 36 2.68 -4.36 -9.43
N LYS A 37 2.44 -5.66 -9.65
CA LYS A 37 2.58 -6.31 -10.97
C LYS A 37 1.67 -5.74 -12.05
N VAL A 38 0.57 -5.12 -11.66
CA VAL A 38 -0.38 -4.47 -12.57
C VAL A 38 -0.36 -2.95 -12.42
N ASN A 39 0.75 -2.40 -11.93
CA ASN A 39 0.94 -0.97 -11.68
C ASN A 39 -0.21 -0.36 -10.88
N PHE A 40 -0.66 -1.07 -9.84
CA PHE A 40 -1.76 -0.66 -8.96
C PHE A 40 -3.05 -0.28 -9.71
N ALA A 41 -3.32 -0.96 -10.83
CA ALA A 41 -4.43 -0.66 -11.73
C ALA A 41 -4.42 0.78 -12.27
N TYR A 42 -3.26 1.44 -12.29
CA TYR A 42 -3.09 2.79 -12.81
C TYR A 42 -3.64 2.97 -14.23
N PRO A 43 -3.48 2.02 -15.19
CA PRO A 43 -4.11 2.15 -16.50
C PRO A 43 -5.64 2.24 -16.47
N LEU A 44 -6.31 1.64 -15.49
CA LEU A 44 -7.77 1.73 -15.33
C LEU A 44 -8.15 3.02 -14.60
N LEU A 45 -7.42 3.34 -13.53
CA LEU A 45 -7.66 4.55 -12.74
C LEU A 45 -7.29 5.83 -13.49
N TYR A 46 -6.43 5.74 -14.50
CA TYR A 46 -6.01 6.87 -15.32
C TYR A 46 -7.22 7.62 -15.89
N ASP A 47 -8.16 6.86 -16.45
CA ASP A 47 -9.40 7.39 -17.03
C ASP A 47 -10.50 7.49 -15.97
N TYR A 48 -10.69 6.46 -15.13
CA TYR A 48 -11.79 6.43 -14.15
C TYR A 48 -11.68 7.50 -13.06
N ALA A 49 -10.47 7.78 -12.56
CA ALA A 49 -10.25 8.76 -11.49
C ALA A 49 -9.94 10.17 -12.02
N GLY A 50 -9.98 10.36 -13.35
CA GLY A 50 -9.68 11.64 -14.01
C GLY A 50 -8.22 12.07 -13.86
N ILE A 51 -7.28 11.12 -13.84
CA ILE A 51 -5.84 11.44 -13.75
C ILE A 51 -5.36 12.07 -15.06
N GLY A 52 -5.84 11.58 -16.21
CA GLY A 52 -5.53 12.19 -17.50
C GLY A 52 -5.95 13.65 -17.57
N ASP A 53 -7.19 13.96 -17.16
CA ASP A 53 -7.69 15.33 -17.11
C ASP A 53 -6.89 16.20 -16.11
N ASN A 54 -6.53 15.62 -14.96
CA ASN A 54 -5.68 16.29 -13.97
C ASN A 54 -4.32 16.68 -14.57
N ILE A 55 -3.69 15.78 -15.32
CA ILE A 55 -2.42 16.05 -16.00
C ILE A 55 -2.58 17.20 -16.99
N VAL A 56 -3.58 17.17 -17.87
CA VAL A 56 -3.80 18.24 -18.86
C VAL A 56 -3.98 19.61 -18.19
N VAL A 57 -4.75 19.68 -17.10
CA VAL A 57 -5.05 20.94 -16.40
C VAL A 57 -3.82 21.53 -15.72
N PHE A 58 -2.99 20.70 -15.07
CA PHE A 58 -1.90 21.19 -14.24
C PHE A 58 -0.54 21.20 -14.96
N ALA A 59 -0.31 20.32 -15.93
CA ALA A 59 0.93 20.28 -16.71
C ALA A 59 1.12 21.57 -17.52
N SER A 60 0.04 22.10 -18.11
CA SER A 60 0.07 23.37 -18.85
C SER A 60 0.42 24.58 -17.98
N LYS A 61 0.29 24.46 -16.65
CA LYS A 61 0.63 25.51 -15.68
C LYS A 61 2.03 25.31 -15.08
N ASN A 62 2.65 24.15 -15.30
CA ASN A 62 3.92 23.81 -14.70
C ASN A 62 5.06 24.56 -15.41
N LYS A 63 5.73 25.46 -14.68
CA LYS A 63 6.82 26.28 -15.21
C LYS A 63 8.16 25.54 -15.29
N ILE A 64 8.30 24.43 -14.57
CA ILE A 64 9.54 23.66 -14.43
C ILE A 64 9.59 22.51 -15.43
N LYS A 65 8.42 21.98 -15.83
CA LYS A 65 8.27 20.77 -16.64
C LYS A 65 7.46 21.08 -17.90
N PRO A 66 8.09 21.74 -18.90
CA PRO A 66 7.39 22.21 -20.09
C PRO A 66 6.93 21.06 -20.99
N ASP A 67 5.87 21.28 -21.75
CA ASP A 67 5.31 20.34 -22.74
C ASP A 67 4.81 18.99 -22.19
N PHE A 68 4.77 18.80 -20.86
CA PHE A 68 4.20 17.58 -20.25
C PHE A 68 2.67 17.48 -20.43
N ASP A 69 1.98 18.58 -20.77
CA ASP A 69 0.58 18.54 -21.18
C ASP A 69 0.37 17.86 -22.54
N GLN A 70 1.46 17.63 -23.28
CA GLN A 70 1.46 17.11 -24.64
C GLN A 70 2.00 15.68 -24.71
N SER A 71 2.50 15.13 -23.60
CA SER A 71 2.89 13.73 -23.53
C SER A 71 1.67 12.83 -23.68
N SER A 72 1.92 11.66 -24.26
CA SER A 72 0.85 10.72 -24.57
C SER A 72 0.41 9.97 -23.32
N ARG A 73 -0.84 9.46 -23.33
CA ARG A 73 -1.30 8.51 -22.30
C ARG A 73 -0.32 7.33 -22.15
N ALA A 74 0.21 6.80 -23.25
CA ALA A 74 1.16 5.69 -23.22
C ALA A 74 2.46 6.08 -22.48
N GLU A 75 2.95 7.30 -22.69
CA GLU A 75 4.11 7.85 -21.97
C GLU A 75 3.81 8.00 -20.48
N HIS A 76 2.65 8.54 -20.09
CA HIS A 76 2.27 8.65 -18.67
C HIS A 76 2.22 7.28 -17.98
N LEU A 77 1.64 6.26 -18.64
CA LEU A 77 1.60 4.90 -18.09
C LEU A 77 3.00 4.29 -17.98
N ALA A 78 3.87 4.52 -18.96
CA ALA A 78 5.25 4.05 -18.93
C ALA A 78 6.05 4.70 -17.80
N LEU A 79 5.91 6.01 -17.62
CA LEU A 79 6.55 6.78 -16.55
C LEU A 79 6.08 6.32 -15.17
N PHE A 80 4.77 6.14 -14.97
CA PHE A 80 4.24 5.60 -13.72
C PHE A 80 4.75 4.17 -13.45
N SER A 81 4.77 3.32 -14.47
CA SER A 81 5.35 1.97 -14.38
C SER A 81 6.85 2.01 -14.04
N GLY A 82 7.57 3.01 -14.54
CA GLY A 82 8.96 3.29 -14.19
C GLY A 82 9.11 3.61 -12.70
N ILE A 83 8.28 4.54 -12.17
CA ILE A 83 8.25 4.86 -10.74
C ILE A 83 7.97 3.61 -9.91
N VAL A 84 6.93 2.85 -10.23
CA VAL A 84 6.59 1.61 -9.49
C VAL A 84 7.77 0.62 -9.50
N THR A 85 8.43 0.47 -10.66
CA THR A 85 9.58 -0.41 -10.82
C THR A 85 10.75 0.04 -9.93
N SER A 86 11.10 1.32 -10.00
CA SER A 86 12.19 1.90 -9.19
C SER A 86 11.92 1.80 -7.69
N LEU A 87 10.68 2.03 -7.24
CA LEU A 87 10.30 1.82 -5.84
C LEU A 87 10.54 0.38 -5.37
N HIS A 88 10.38 -0.61 -6.26
CA HIS A 88 10.64 -2.02 -5.96
C HIS A 88 12.12 -2.41 -6.10
N GLN A 89 12.94 -1.53 -6.70
CA GLN A 89 14.38 -1.65 -6.89
C GLN A 89 15.14 -0.65 -6.00
N HIS A 90 14.72 -0.49 -4.74
CA HIS A 90 15.41 0.35 -3.75
C HIS A 90 15.52 1.84 -4.13
N GLY A 91 14.69 2.33 -5.05
CA GLY A 91 14.74 3.69 -5.58
C GLY A 91 15.66 3.86 -6.80
N GLU A 92 16.37 2.81 -7.23
CA GLU A 92 17.21 2.84 -8.43
C GLU A 92 16.36 3.08 -9.69
N GLY A 93 16.80 3.98 -10.55
CA GLY A 93 16.07 4.35 -11.77
C GLY A 93 15.19 5.61 -11.63
N LEU A 94 14.97 6.14 -10.41
CA LEU A 94 14.12 7.33 -10.21
C LEU A 94 14.69 8.58 -10.90
N ALA A 95 15.99 8.78 -10.85
CA ALA A 95 16.65 9.97 -11.42
C ALA A 95 16.72 9.91 -12.95
N GLU A 96 16.68 8.69 -13.50
CA GLU A 96 16.82 8.36 -14.91
C GLU A 96 15.47 8.43 -15.66
N LEU A 97 14.35 8.54 -14.97
CA LEU A 97 13.04 8.70 -15.61
C LEU A 97 12.97 10.05 -16.33
N THR A 98 12.72 10.01 -17.62
CA THR A 98 12.66 11.19 -18.49
C THR A 98 11.47 11.11 -19.44
N TYR A 99 11.00 12.26 -19.89
CA TYR A 99 9.98 12.39 -20.94
C TYR A 99 10.49 13.30 -22.05
N HIS A 100 9.83 13.25 -23.21
CA HIS A 100 10.24 14.03 -24.38
C HIS A 100 9.31 15.20 -24.63
N THR A 101 9.91 16.37 -24.81
CA THR A 101 9.18 17.56 -25.31
C THR A 101 8.85 17.41 -26.81
N LYS A 102 7.99 18.28 -27.34
CA LYS A 102 7.71 18.36 -28.79
C LYS A 102 8.95 18.49 -29.67
N LYS A 103 10.02 19.08 -29.14
CA LYS A 103 11.30 19.26 -29.85
C LYS A 103 12.21 18.03 -29.77
N GLY A 104 11.76 16.96 -29.12
CA GLY A 104 12.54 15.75 -28.86
C GLY A 104 13.59 15.92 -27.77
N THR A 105 13.57 17.04 -27.03
CA THR A 105 14.47 17.23 -25.88
C THR A 105 14.00 16.40 -24.71
N GLU A 106 14.92 15.60 -24.18
CA GLU A 106 14.73 14.78 -22.98
C GLU A 106 14.79 15.65 -21.73
N ILE A 107 13.77 15.54 -20.88
CA ILE A 107 13.67 16.27 -19.60
C ILE A 107 13.45 15.24 -18.50
N SER A 108 14.20 15.36 -17.39
CA SER A 108 13.98 14.54 -16.21
C SER A 108 12.54 14.68 -15.71
N LEU A 109 11.90 13.57 -15.38
CA LEU A 109 10.52 13.52 -14.88
C LEU A 109 10.42 14.19 -13.51
N LEU A 110 11.29 13.79 -12.60
CA LEU A 110 11.22 14.15 -11.19
C LEU A 110 12.17 15.31 -10.88
N THR A 111 11.88 16.05 -9.83
CA THR A 111 12.81 16.99 -9.19
C THR A 111 13.61 16.26 -8.11
N ASN A 112 14.70 16.86 -7.64
CA ASN A 112 15.50 16.28 -6.55
C ASN A 112 14.67 16.02 -5.28
N ALA A 113 13.72 16.90 -4.96
CA ALA A 113 12.83 16.74 -3.82
C ALA A 113 11.84 15.57 -4.01
N GLU A 114 11.29 15.39 -5.22
CA GLU A 114 10.42 14.24 -5.54
C GLU A 114 11.21 12.92 -5.54
N ILE A 115 12.44 12.92 -6.05
CA ILE A 115 13.34 11.76 -6.00
C ILE A 115 13.61 11.38 -4.55
N LEU A 116 13.98 12.35 -3.70
CA LEU A 116 14.21 12.10 -2.27
C LEU A 116 12.97 11.53 -1.59
N HIS A 117 11.80 12.07 -1.88
CA HIS A 117 10.55 11.56 -1.32
C HIS A 117 10.25 10.13 -1.76
N LEU A 118 10.37 9.84 -3.06
CA LEU A 118 10.14 8.49 -3.59
C LEU A 118 11.23 7.51 -3.11
N GLN A 119 12.45 7.96 -2.85
CA GLN A 119 13.47 7.17 -2.16
C GLN A 119 13.02 6.80 -0.75
N ASP A 120 12.41 7.72 0.00
CA ASP A 120 11.86 7.40 1.32
C ASP A 120 10.72 6.38 1.23
N VAL A 121 9.89 6.47 0.19
CA VAL A 121 8.85 5.46 -0.10
C VAL A 121 9.48 4.09 -0.40
N ALA A 122 10.56 4.03 -1.18
CA ALA A 122 11.30 2.79 -1.45
C ALA A 122 11.90 2.20 -0.17
N ASN A 123 12.51 3.05 0.66
CA ASN A 123 13.07 2.66 1.97
C ASN A 123 11.99 2.12 2.92
N LEU A 124 10.80 2.73 2.91
CA LEU A 124 9.64 2.24 3.65
C LEU A 124 9.21 0.86 3.14
N TYR A 125 9.09 0.70 1.83
CA TYR A 125 8.76 -0.58 1.21
C TYR A 125 9.76 -1.68 1.59
N ASP A 126 11.06 -1.38 1.62
CA ASP A 126 12.10 -2.31 2.06
C ASP A 126 11.92 -2.75 3.52
N LYS A 127 11.63 -1.80 4.41
CA LYS A 127 11.31 -2.12 5.81
C LYS A 127 10.05 -2.99 5.91
N MET A 128 9.03 -2.69 5.11
CA MET A 128 7.79 -3.47 5.07
C MET A 128 8.02 -4.91 4.56
N LYS A 129 8.93 -5.13 3.60
CA LYS A 129 9.33 -6.49 3.18
C LYS A 129 9.91 -7.30 4.33
N TRP A 130 10.81 -6.71 5.13
CA TRP A 130 11.36 -7.37 6.30
C TRP A 130 10.31 -7.68 7.37
N LEU A 131 9.38 -6.75 7.62
CA LEU A 131 8.25 -6.99 8.51
C LEU A 131 7.35 -8.12 7.99
N ALA A 132 7.10 -8.20 6.69
CA ALA A 132 6.33 -9.28 6.08
C ALA A 132 7.01 -10.65 6.25
N TRP A 133 8.34 -10.73 6.09
CA TRP A 133 9.09 -11.94 6.40
C TRP A 133 8.99 -12.33 7.88
N GLY A 134 9.13 -11.37 8.79
CA GLY A 134 8.93 -11.60 10.22
C GLY A 134 7.52 -12.13 10.52
N ALA A 135 6.49 -11.52 9.94
CA ALA A 135 5.10 -11.95 10.05
C ALA A 135 4.90 -13.37 9.50
N LEU A 136 5.56 -13.73 8.40
CA LEU A 136 5.53 -15.09 7.84
C LEU A 136 6.10 -16.12 8.82
N PHE A 137 7.25 -15.86 9.43
CA PHE A 137 7.83 -16.78 10.42
C PHE A 137 6.95 -16.93 11.66
N ILE A 138 6.38 -15.81 12.16
CA ILE A 138 5.42 -15.82 13.27
C ILE A 138 4.18 -16.64 12.90
N TRP A 139 3.66 -16.46 11.68
CA TRP A 139 2.51 -17.19 11.17
C TRP A 139 2.78 -18.69 11.10
N LEU A 140 3.91 -19.11 10.51
CA LEU A 140 4.32 -20.52 10.43
C LEU A 140 4.44 -21.14 11.83
N GLY A 141 5.09 -20.45 12.76
CA GLY A 141 5.20 -20.90 14.15
C GLY A 141 3.82 -21.05 14.80
N SER A 142 2.92 -20.08 14.59
CA SER A 142 1.56 -20.12 15.13
C SER A 142 0.75 -21.30 14.59
N VAL A 143 0.89 -21.63 13.29
CA VAL A 143 0.22 -22.79 12.66
C VAL A 143 0.73 -24.10 13.27
N VAL A 144 2.05 -24.26 13.43
CA VAL A 144 2.65 -25.47 14.02
C VAL A 144 2.19 -25.66 15.47
N ILE A 145 2.20 -24.60 16.27
CA ILE A 145 1.79 -24.67 17.69
C ILE A 145 0.30 -25.06 17.79
N GLN A 146 -0.57 -24.45 16.99
CA GLN A 146 -2.00 -24.77 16.99
C GLN A 146 -2.27 -26.22 16.58
N ARG A 147 -1.62 -26.70 15.51
CA ARG A 147 -1.75 -28.11 15.07
C ARG A 147 -1.31 -29.10 16.12
N ARG A 148 -0.22 -28.81 16.86
CA ARG A 148 0.25 -29.68 17.95
C ARG A 148 -0.67 -29.66 19.18
N SER A 149 -1.37 -28.55 19.40
CA SER A 149 -2.21 -28.39 20.59
C SER A 149 -3.56 -29.09 20.46
N GLN A 150 -3.93 -29.58 19.26
CA GLN A 150 -5.23 -30.21 18.95
C GLN A 150 -6.45 -29.41 19.46
N VAL A 151 -6.29 -28.10 19.63
CA VAL A 151 -7.37 -27.25 20.10
C VAL A 151 -8.19 -26.81 18.90
N ASP A 152 -9.49 -27.08 18.97
CA ASP A 152 -10.45 -26.49 18.04
C ASP A 152 -10.58 -24.99 18.33
N VAL A 153 -9.72 -24.23 17.65
CA VAL A 153 -9.64 -22.77 17.70
C VAL A 153 -10.89 -22.09 17.14
N PHE A 154 -11.80 -22.82 16.49
CA PHE A 154 -13.08 -22.26 16.02
C PHE A 154 -14.15 -22.13 17.10
N THR A 155 -13.87 -22.55 18.33
CA THR A 155 -14.63 -22.11 19.51
C THR A 155 -14.46 -20.61 19.81
N VAL A 156 -13.48 -19.94 19.18
CA VAL A 156 -13.25 -18.49 19.29
C VAL A 156 -14.00 -17.75 18.17
N SER A 157 -14.96 -16.91 18.56
CA SER A 157 -15.85 -16.19 17.64
C SER A 157 -15.10 -15.28 16.66
N LEU A 158 -15.50 -15.31 15.39
CA LEU A 158 -15.04 -14.38 14.35
C LEU A 158 -15.76 -13.01 14.41
N LEU A 159 -16.79 -12.86 15.26
CA LEU A 159 -17.55 -11.61 15.40
C LEU A 159 -16.68 -10.36 15.56
N PRO A 160 -15.64 -10.35 16.40
CA PRO A 160 -14.83 -9.14 16.61
C PRO A 160 -14.24 -8.59 15.31
N TYR A 161 -13.96 -9.44 14.31
CA TYR A 161 -13.40 -9.04 13.03
C TYR A 161 -14.46 -8.51 12.07
N VAL A 162 -15.63 -9.15 12.07
CA VAL A 162 -16.81 -8.67 11.33
C VAL A 162 -17.20 -7.26 11.81
N PHE A 163 -16.99 -6.95 13.10
CA PHE A 163 -17.25 -5.61 13.64
C PHE A 163 -16.05 -4.66 13.60
N ALA A 164 -14.81 -5.15 13.72
CA ALA A 164 -13.61 -4.30 13.71
C ALA A 164 -13.40 -3.60 12.37
N LEU A 165 -13.60 -4.30 11.25
CA LEU A 165 -13.40 -3.70 9.93
C LEU A 165 -14.40 -2.56 9.64
N PRO A 166 -15.72 -2.73 9.83
CA PRO A 166 -16.66 -1.61 9.75
C PRO A 166 -16.34 -0.47 10.71
N LEU A 167 -15.90 -0.77 11.93
CA LEU A 167 -15.52 0.26 12.91
C LEU A 167 -14.31 1.08 12.44
N ILE A 168 -13.29 0.43 11.86
CA ILE A 168 -12.14 1.11 11.25
C ILE A 168 -12.59 1.98 10.08
N ILE A 169 -13.47 1.46 9.21
CA ILE A 169 -14.02 2.23 8.08
C ILE A 169 -14.78 3.46 8.60
N LEU A 170 -15.65 3.30 9.59
CA LEU A 170 -16.39 4.41 10.21
C LEU A 170 -15.45 5.44 10.84
N ALA A 171 -14.37 5.00 11.51
CA ALA A 171 -13.37 5.89 12.06
C ALA A 171 -12.65 6.69 10.97
N VAL A 172 -12.26 6.05 9.86
CA VAL A 172 -11.65 6.72 8.70
C VAL A 172 -12.59 7.74 8.09
N LEU A 173 -13.87 7.40 7.93
CA LEU A 173 -14.89 8.33 7.42
C LEU A 173 -15.14 9.50 8.38
N ALA A 174 -15.17 9.26 9.69
CA ALA A 174 -15.39 10.29 10.69
C ALA A 174 -14.21 11.28 10.82
N ILE A 175 -12.97 10.79 10.72
CA ILE A 175 -11.76 11.61 10.82
C ILE A 175 -11.48 12.34 9.50
N GLY A 176 -11.72 11.66 8.38
CA GLY A 176 -11.37 12.09 7.03
C GLY A 176 -10.09 11.42 6.54
N ALA A 177 -10.16 10.76 5.38
CA ALA A 177 -9.06 9.99 4.80
C ALA A 177 -7.80 10.85 4.52
N GLU A 178 -7.98 12.09 4.05
CA GLU A 178 -6.88 13.02 3.79
C GLU A 178 -6.11 13.38 5.08
N LYS A 179 -6.81 13.64 6.18
CA LYS A 179 -6.16 13.95 7.46
C LYS A 179 -5.35 12.78 7.99
N ILE A 180 -5.89 11.56 7.83
CA ILE A 180 -5.17 10.34 8.17
C ILE A 180 -3.94 10.19 7.27
N PHE A 181 -4.10 10.41 5.96
CA PHE A 181 -3.01 10.36 4.99
C PHE A 181 -1.88 11.33 5.37
N TYR A 182 -2.16 12.61 5.61
CA TYR A 182 -1.15 13.58 6.04
C TYR A 182 -0.53 13.22 7.38
N LYS A 183 -1.33 12.77 8.35
CA LYS A 183 -0.80 12.38 9.65
C LYS A 183 0.18 11.21 9.51
N LEU A 184 -0.16 10.20 8.71
CA LEU A 184 0.73 9.08 8.44
C LEU A 184 2.02 9.53 7.74
N HIS A 185 1.95 10.46 6.78
CA HIS A 185 3.15 10.98 6.11
C HIS A 185 4.12 11.64 7.10
N THR A 186 3.60 12.45 8.02
CA THR A 186 4.43 13.09 9.07
C THR A 186 4.98 12.12 10.12
N LEU A 187 4.38 10.93 10.27
CA LEU A 187 4.83 9.94 11.25
C LEU A 187 5.82 8.93 10.65
N VAL A 188 5.71 8.68 9.35
CA VAL A 188 6.44 7.61 8.65
C VAL A 188 7.69 8.13 7.96
N PHE A 189 7.63 9.34 7.38
CA PHE A 189 8.75 9.91 6.64
C PHE A 189 9.64 10.78 7.51
N PRO A 190 10.95 10.90 7.19
CA PRO A 190 11.89 11.69 7.97
C PRO A 190 11.52 13.17 8.03
N ASP A 191 11.84 13.82 9.16
CA ASP A 191 11.71 15.27 9.30
C ASP A 191 12.59 16.00 8.29
N GLY A 192 12.09 17.13 7.77
CA GLY A 192 12.82 17.96 6.80
C GLY A 192 12.81 17.44 5.37
N HIS A 193 12.29 16.23 5.11
CA HIS A 193 12.06 15.73 3.77
C HIS A 193 10.69 16.20 3.26
N GLN A 194 10.67 16.88 2.10
CA GLN A 194 9.42 17.32 1.49
C GLN A 194 8.64 16.10 0.99
N TRP A 195 7.43 15.92 1.50
CA TRP A 195 6.50 14.87 1.06
C TRP A 195 5.24 15.41 0.40
N PHE A 196 4.88 16.67 0.69
CA PHE A 196 3.75 17.35 0.07
C PHE A 196 4.21 18.22 -1.09
N PHE A 197 3.55 18.08 -2.24
CA PHE A 197 3.84 18.86 -3.44
C PHE A 197 2.53 19.29 -4.12
N TYR A 198 2.46 20.55 -4.56
CA TYR A 198 1.32 21.07 -5.29
C TYR A 198 1.26 20.51 -6.71
N TYR A 199 0.05 20.35 -7.26
CA TYR A 199 -0.15 19.81 -8.61
C TYR A 199 0.50 20.67 -9.69
N GLU A 200 0.52 21.99 -9.52
CA GLU A 200 1.13 22.95 -10.45
C GLU A 200 2.66 22.82 -10.52
N GLU A 201 3.28 22.19 -9.51
CA GLU A 201 4.73 22.20 -9.33
C GLU A 201 5.36 20.81 -9.50
N SER A 202 4.60 19.74 -9.21
CA SER A 202 5.10 18.36 -9.15
C SER A 202 4.41 17.44 -10.14
N LEU A 203 5.20 16.81 -11.01
CA LEU A 203 4.69 15.75 -11.89
C LEU A 203 4.31 14.51 -11.08
N MET A 204 5.00 14.22 -9.98
CA MET A 204 4.63 13.12 -9.09
C MET A 204 3.21 13.32 -8.54
N SER A 205 2.91 14.46 -7.91
CA SER A 205 1.57 14.75 -7.37
C SER A 205 0.51 14.79 -8.47
N MET A 206 0.82 15.37 -9.63
CA MET A 206 -0.10 15.49 -10.75
C MET A 206 -0.43 14.13 -11.39
N MET A 207 0.58 13.30 -11.65
CA MET A 207 0.39 11.96 -12.21
C MET A 207 -0.28 11.01 -11.22
N MET A 208 -0.12 11.25 -9.92
CA MET A 208 -0.75 10.44 -8.88
C MET A 208 -2.08 11.02 -8.41
N LYS A 209 -2.44 12.26 -8.79
CA LYS A 209 -3.59 13.00 -8.28
C LYS A 209 -3.72 12.83 -6.75
N ALA A 210 -2.61 13.00 -6.04
CA ALA A 210 -2.52 12.65 -4.62
C ALA A 210 -3.41 13.58 -3.76
N PRO A 211 -4.27 13.04 -2.87
CA PRO A 211 -4.27 11.68 -2.35
C PRO A 211 -5.23 10.67 -3.02
N ASP A 212 -5.94 11.05 -4.10
CA ASP A 212 -7.04 10.27 -4.69
C ASP A 212 -6.59 8.87 -5.15
N LEU A 213 -5.51 8.75 -5.93
CA LEU A 213 -5.00 7.45 -6.39
C LEU A 213 -4.68 6.54 -5.21
N PHE A 214 -4.05 7.08 -4.16
CA PHE A 214 -3.71 6.32 -2.97
C PHE A 214 -4.95 5.81 -2.22
N ALA A 215 -6.06 6.56 -2.24
CA ALA A 215 -7.33 6.09 -1.69
C ALA A 215 -7.86 4.86 -2.46
N TYR A 216 -7.84 4.89 -3.80
CA TYR A 216 -8.21 3.72 -4.61
C TYR A 216 -7.30 2.52 -4.34
N ILE A 217 -5.99 2.75 -4.26
CA ILE A 217 -5.00 1.71 -3.93
C ILE A 217 -5.28 1.10 -2.56
N ALA A 218 -5.57 1.92 -1.55
CA ALA A 218 -5.88 1.45 -0.20
C ALA A 218 -7.13 0.54 -0.20
N VAL A 219 -8.19 0.91 -0.93
CA VAL A 219 -9.40 0.09 -1.05
C VAL A 219 -9.09 -1.25 -1.73
N MET A 220 -8.38 -1.24 -2.86
CA MET A 220 -7.99 -2.47 -3.56
C MET A 220 -7.12 -3.37 -2.69
N LEU A 221 -6.19 -2.79 -1.94
CA LEU A 221 -5.28 -3.51 -1.05
C LEU A 221 -6.05 -4.21 0.08
N VAL A 222 -6.96 -3.49 0.74
CA VAL A 222 -7.81 -4.07 1.81
C VAL A 222 -8.72 -5.15 1.26
N PHE A 223 -9.35 -4.92 0.10
CA PHE A 223 -10.22 -5.90 -0.54
C PHE A 223 -9.48 -7.22 -0.85
N LEU A 224 -8.31 -7.14 -1.48
CA LEU A 224 -7.47 -8.31 -1.75
C LEU A 224 -6.98 -8.98 -0.46
N ALA A 225 -6.62 -8.20 0.57
CA ALA A 225 -6.17 -8.76 1.83
C ALA A 225 -7.29 -9.55 2.52
N ILE A 226 -8.53 -9.06 2.49
CA ILE A 226 -9.70 -9.80 2.99
C ILE A 226 -9.93 -11.08 2.19
N PHE A 227 -9.83 -11.01 0.86
CA PHE A 227 -9.96 -12.17 -0.02
C PHE A 227 -8.94 -13.27 0.33
N PHE A 228 -7.64 -12.93 0.41
CA PHE A 228 -6.59 -13.89 0.77
C PHE A 228 -6.75 -14.42 2.19
N THR A 229 -7.05 -13.53 3.13
CA THR A 229 -7.29 -13.90 4.53
C THR A 229 -8.42 -14.93 4.63
N THR A 230 -9.54 -14.70 3.94
CA THR A 230 -10.68 -15.61 3.88
C THR A 230 -10.31 -16.95 3.23
N GLY A 231 -9.54 -16.92 2.13
CA GLY A 231 -9.02 -18.11 1.47
C GLY A 231 -8.12 -18.95 2.38
N ILE A 232 -7.19 -18.30 3.10
CA ILE A 232 -6.30 -18.96 4.07
C ILE A 232 -7.14 -19.60 5.19
N PHE A 233 -8.15 -18.91 5.73
CA PHE A 233 -9.04 -19.48 6.74
C PHE A 233 -9.81 -20.68 6.24
N TRP A 234 -10.33 -20.62 5.00
CA TRP A 234 -11.05 -21.72 4.40
C TRP A 234 -10.15 -22.96 4.22
N VAL A 235 -8.92 -22.77 3.72
CA VAL A 235 -7.94 -23.86 3.61
C VAL A 235 -7.58 -24.40 4.99
N TYR A 236 -7.28 -23.52 5.95
CA TYR A 236 -6.92 -23.92 7.31
C TYR A 236 -8.00 -24.79 7.96
N ARG A 237 -9.29 -24.43 7.81
CA ARG A 237 -10.43 -25.24 8.27
C ARG A 237 -10.47 -26.64 7.68
N ARG A 238 -10.08 -26.81 6.42
CA ARG A 238 -10.17 -28.09 5.72
C ARG A 238 -9.12 -29.10 6.20
N TYR A 239 -8.04 -28.63 6.83
CA TYR A 239 -6.90 -29.43 7.26
C TYR A 239 -6.68 -29.41 8.78
N GLN A 240 -7.68 -28.97 9.55
CA GLN A 240 -7.78 -29.28 10.98
C GLN A 240 -8.53 -30.59 11.15
#